data_AF-A0A2U1NUY0-F1
#
_entry.id   AF-A0A2U1NUY0-F1
#
_cell.length_a   1.000
_cell.length_b   1.000
_cell.length_c   1.000
_cell.angle_alpha   90.00
_cell.angle_beta   90.00
_cell.angle_gamma   90.00
#
_symmetry.space_group_name_H-M   'P 1'
#
loop_
_entity.id
_entity.type
_entity.pdbx_description
1 polymer ?
#
loop_
_entity_poly.entity_id
_entity_poly.type
_entity_poly.pdbx_seq_one_letter_code
_entity_poly.pdbx_strand_id
1 'polypeptide(L)'
;MNMELKSKLDEIKRLLNMLRDENFDVVKSQIIHTGITTPDCLKGVVSLIFDKAVAGLHLDCHLYARLCSALITELPSFPSHGGNDITFKGLLVKKVQDGFNCSGQILSARDQGTVRTIERRGRGNLCFLSALYHQNIVTEDFMNKTILKMCGLDRMPFGPGASSS
;
A
#
# COMPACT_ATOMS: atom_id res chain seq x y z
N MET A 1 -11.03 -21.38 5.85
CA MET A 1 -11.11 -19.93 5.53
C MET A 1 -12.46 -19.44 6.02
N ASN A 2 -12.51 -18.51 6.98
CA ASN A 2 -13.77 -18.00 7.55
C ASN A 2 -14.66 -17.45 6.44
N MET A 3 -15.79 -18.11 6.15
CA MET A 3 -16.72 -17.70 5.09
C MET A 3 -17.20 -16.25 5.28
N GLU A 4 -17.37 -15.84 6.53
CA GLU A 4 -17.79 -14.48 6.91
C GLU A 4 -16.75 -13.41 6.52
N LEU A 5 -15.46 -13.69 6.75
CA LEU A 5 -14.36 -12.82 6.35
C LEU A 5 -14.31 -12.65 4.83
N LYS A 6 -14.47 -13.76 4.10
CA LYS A 6 -14.44 -13.75 2.64
C LYS A 6 -15.60 -12.92 2.06
N SER A 7 -16.81 -13.10 2.59
CA SER A 7 -17.98 -12.33 2.16
C SER A 7 -17.80 -10.83 2.33
N LYS A 8 -17.28 -10.39 3.50
CA LYS A 8 -16.98 -8.97 3.76
C LYS A 8 -15.95 -8.41 2.78
N LEU A 9 -14.89 -9.17 2.50
CA LEU A 9 -13.86 -8.74 1.55
C LEU A 9 -14.37 -8.68 0.11
N ASP A 10 -15.22 -9.63 -0.31
CA ASP A 10 -15.85 -9.61 -1.63
C ASP A 10 -16.80 -8.42 -1.79
N GLU A 11 -17.53 -8.05 -0.75
CA GLU A 11 -18.39 -6.86 -0.72
C GLU A 11 -17.57 -5.57 -0.85
N ILE A 12 -16.52 -5.42 -0.03
CA ILE A 12 -15.60 -4.27 -0.12
C ILE A 12 -14.94 -4.22 -1.50
N LYS A 13 -14.58 -5.36 -2.08
CA LYS A 13 -14.04 -5.43 -3.44
C LYS A 13 -15.03 -4.93 -4.50
N ARG A 14 -16.32 -5.24 -4.36
CA ARG A 14 -17.39 -4.70 -5.23
C ARG A 14 -17.53 -3.18 -5.04
N LEU A 15 -17.52 -2.69 -3.81
CA LEU A 15 -17.56 -1.27 -3.50
C LEU A 15 -16.37 -0.51 -4.10
N LEU A 16 -15.16 -1.06 -3.97
CA LEU A 16 -13.93 -0.51 -4.57
C LEU A 16 -13.98 -0.50 -6.10
N ASN A 17 -14.65 -1.46 -6.75
CA ASN A 17 -14.85 -1.44 -8.21
C ASN A 17 -15.80 -0.33 -8.66
N MET A 18 -16.73 0.08 -7.80
CA MET A 18 -17.69 1.15 -8.09
C MET A 18 -17.16 2.52 -7.70
N LEU A 19 -16.02 2.60 -6.99
CA LEU A 19 -15.43 3.83 -6.48
C LEU A 19 -15.14 4.80 -7.63
N ARG A 20 -15.79 5.96 -7.58
CA ARG A 20 -15.62 7.13 -8.43
C ARG A 20 -15.69 8.37 -7.54
N ASP A 21 -15.15 9.49 -7.99
CA ASP A 21 -15.23 10.76 -7.23
C ASP A 21 -16.67 11.10 -6.84
N GLU A 22 -17.63 10.85 -7.73
CA GLU A 22 -19.06 11.12 -7.55
C GLU A 22 -19.71 10.34 -6.39
N ASN A 23 -19.21 9.14 -6.10
CA ASN A 23 -19.77 8.25 -5.07
C ASN A 23 -18.78 7.96 -3.95
N PHE A 24 -17.71 8.74 -3.85
CA PHE A 24 -16.63 8.56 -2.88
C PHE A 24 -17.16 8.46 -1.45
N ASP A 25 -17.98 9.42 -1.01
CA ASP A 25 -18.51 9.43 0.36
C ASP A 25 -19.46 8.27 0.65
N VAL A 26 -20.24 7.85 -0.36
CA VAL A 26 -21.17 6.72 -0.25
C VAL A 26 -20.40 5.41 -0.14
N VAL A 27 -19.39 5.20 -0.99
CA VAL A 27 -18.54 4.01 -0.97
C VAL A 27 -17.72 3.94 0.32
N LYS A 28 -17.10 5.06 0.72
CA LYS A 28 -16.37 5.20 1.99
C LYS A 28 -17.24 4.80 3.17
N SER A 29 -18.44 5.38 3.27
CA SER A 29 -19.38 5.10 4.36
C SER A 29 -19.78 3.62 4.39
N GLN A 30 -20.06 3.02 3.23
CA GLN A 30 -20.37 1.59 3.14
C GLN A 30 -19.21 0.70 3.60
N ILE A 31 -17.97 1.03 3.23
CA ILE A 31 -16.78 0.26 3.68
C ILE A 31 -16.67 0.31 5.21
N ILE A 32 -16.88 1.47 5.82
CA ILE A 32 -16.86 1.64 7.28
C ILE A 32 -18.00 0.84 7.92
N HIS A 33 -19.20 0.91 7.33
CA HIS A 33 -20.38 0.19 7.81
C HIS A 33 -20.32 -1.33 7.60
N THR A 34 -19.44 -1.82 6.71
CA THR A 34 -19.26 -3.27 6.47
C THR A 34 -18.76 -4.00 7.74
N GLY A 35 -18.31 -3.26 8.76
CA GLY A 35 -17.97 -3.83 10.07
C GLY A 35 -16.64 -4.56 10.03
N ILE A 36 -15.56 -3.81 9.79
CA ILE A 36 -14.18 -4.30 9.89
C ILE A 36 -13.85 -4.45 11.38
N THR A 37 -14.20 -5.61 11.95
CA THR A 37 -14.08 -5.91 13.39
C THR A 37 -12.90 -6.82 13.72
N THR A 38 -12.12 -7.25 12.72
CA THR A 38 -10.97 -8.15 12.92
C THR A 38 -9.74 -7.65 12.17
N PRO A 39 -8.53 -7.92 12.70
CA PRO A 39 -7.28 -7.53 12.06
C PRO A 39 -7.08 -8.22 10.70
N ASP A 40 -7.59 -9.44 10.52
CA ASP A 40 -7.53 -10.15 9.22
C ASP A 40 -8.39 -9.46 8.15
N CYS A 41 -9.55 -8.94 8.53
CA CYS A 41 -10.41 -8.16 7.63
C CYS A 41 -9.71 -6.86 7.24
N LEU A 42 -9.10 -6.18 8.21
CA LEU A 42 -8.38 -4.93 7.96
C LEU A 42 -7.16 -5.14 7.05
N LYS A 43 -6.39 -6.23 7.25
CA LYS A 43 -5.32 -6.65 6.32
C LYS A 43 -5.81 -6.92 4.90
N GLY A 44 -6.96 -7.59 4.77
CA GLY A 44 -7.56 -7.89 3.47
C GLY A 44 -7.98 -6.63 2.71
N VAL A 45 -8.61 -5.68 3.41
CA VAL A 45 -9.03 -4.39 2.82
C VAL A 45 -7.84 -3.58 2.34
N VAL A 46 -6.78 -3.46 3.16
CA VAL A 46 -5.53 -2.81 2.75
C VAL A 46 -4.97 -3.45 1.49
N SER A 47 -4.95 -4.79 1.43
CA SER A 47 -4.42 -5.51 0.27
C SER A 47 -5.25 -5.29 -1.00
N LEU A 48 -6.59 -5.20 -0.87
CA LEU A 48 -7.49 -4.92 -1.99
C LEU A 48 -7.28 -3.52 -2.55
N ILE A 49 -7.18 -2.51 -1.67
CA ILE A 49 -6.94 -1.12 -2.08
C ILE A 49 -5.57 -0.99 -2.74
N PHE A 50 -4.53 -1.61 -2.17
CA PHE A 50 -3.19 -1.60 -2.74
C PHE A 50 -3.18 -2.24 -4.14
N ASP A 51 -3.72 -3.45 -4.29
CA ASP A 51 -3.76 -4.13 -5.59
C ASP A 51 -4.53 -3.30 -6.63
N LYS A 52 -5.64 -2.67 -6.23
CA LYS A 52 -6.40 -1.76 -7.07
C LYS A 52 -5.65 -0.49 -7.45
N ALA A 53 -4.96 0.14 -6.52
CA ALA A 53 -4.21 1.36 -6.78
C ALA A 53 -3.00 1.09 -7.69
N VAL A 54 -2.36 -0.08 -7.56
CA VAL A 54 -1.22 -0.49 -8.39
C VAL A 54 -1.65 -1.02 -9.76
N ALA A 55 -2.82 -1.68 -9.83
CA ALA A 55 -3.40 -2.16 -11.09
C ALA A 55 -4.11 -1.06 -11.88
N GLY A 56 -4.60 -0.02 -11.20
CA GLY A 56 -5.31 1.13 -11.75
C GLY A 56 -4.45 1.97 -12.70
N LEU A 57 -5.12 2.74 -13.57
CA LEU A 57 -4.46 3.75 -14.38
C LEU A 57 -4.04 4.93 -13.49
N HIS A 58 -3.01 5.66 -13.90
CA HIS A 58 -2.36 6.74 -13.14
C HIS A 58 -3.29 7.84 -12.58
N LEU A 59 -4.52 7.97 -13.08
CA LEU A 59 -5.49 8.97 -12.62
C LEU A 59 -6.21 8.58 -11.34
N ASP A 60 -6.33 7.28 -11.03
CA ASP A 60 -7.10 6.80 -9.88
C ASP A 60 -6.29 6.75 -8.57
N CYS A 61 -4.96 6.89 -8.62
CA CYS A 61 -4.12 6.72 -7.44
C CYS A 61 -4.39 7.77 -6.34
N HIS A 62 -4.75 8.99 -6.72
CA HIS A 62 -5.14 10.04 -5.76
C HIS A 62 -6.47 9.72 -5.07
N LEU A 63 -7.44 9.16 -5.79
CA LEU A 63 -8.74 8.77 -5.24
C LEU A 63 -8.57 7.66 -4.20
N TYR A 64 -7.74 6.64 -4.50
CA TYR A 64 -7.41 5.58 -3.55
C TYR A 64 -6.60 6.09 -2.36
N ALA A 65 -5.65 7.03 -2.55
CA ALA A 65 -4.90 7.63 -1.45
C ALA A 65 -5.80 8.44 -0.51
N ARG A 66 -6.76 9.20 -1.07
CA ARG A 66 -7.78 9.92 -0.30
C ARG A 66 -8.67 8.95 0.48
N LEU A 67 -9.06 7.82 -0.13
CA LEU A 67 -9.80 6.77 0.56
C LEU A 67 -9.00 6.19 1.74
N CYS A 68 -7.71 5.89 1.52
CA CYS A 68 -6.82 5.42 2.59
C CYS A 68 -6.76 6.42 3.76
N SER A 69 -6.62 7.72 3.48
CA SER A 69 -6.59 8.76 4.52
C SER A 69 -7.86 8.75 5.38
N ALA A 70 -9.02 8.66 4.73
CA ALA A 70 -10.29 8.58 5.43
C ALA A 70 -10.43 7.29 6.26
N LEU A 71 -10.06 6.14 5.70
CA LEU A 71 -10.09 4.86 6.41
C LEU A 71 -9.12 4.80 7.58
N ILE A 72 -7.97 5.48 7.51
CA ILE A 72 -7.03 5.58 8.64
C ILE A 72 -7.65 6.30 9.84
N THR A 73 -8.51 7.29 9.58
CA THR A 73 -9.15 8.12 10.61
C THR A 73 -10.39 7.45 11.18
N GLU A 74 -11.15 6.75 10.33
CA GLU A 74 -12.45 6.17 10.70
C GLU A 74 -12.37 4.72 11.20
N LEU A 75 -11.34 3.96 10.81
CA LEU A 75 -11.23 2.54 11.20
C LEU A 75 -10.59 2.36 12.58
N PRO A 76 -11.09 1.37 13.36
CA PRO A 76 -10.56 1.09 14.69
C PRO A 76 -9.11 0.57 14.64
N SER A 77 -8.33 0.91 15.66
CA SER A 77 -7.06 0.26 15.96
C SER A 77 -7.30 -1.04 16.71
N PHE A 78 -6.54 -2.08 16.37
CA PHE A 78 -6.60 -3.37 17.06
C PHE A 78 -5.39 -3.53 17.97
N PRO A 79 -5.58 -3.88 19.25
CA PRO A 79 -4.46 -4.11 20.15
C PRO A 79 -3.64 -5.31 19.69
N SER A 80 -2.31 -5.17 19.71
CA SER A 80 -1.37 -6.24 19.39
C SER A 80 -0.62 -6.67 20.63
N HIS A 81 -0.46 -7.97 20.82
CA HIS A 81 0.30 -8.56 21.94
C HIS A 81 1.80 -8.19 21.95
N GLY A 82 2.30 -7.49 20.94
CA GLY A 82 3.71 -7.08 20.78
C GLY A 82 3.97 -5.57 20.88
N GLY A 83 3.06 -4.78 21.46
CA GLY A 83 3.30 -3.38 21.82
C GLY A 83 3.06 -2.33 20.73
N ASN A 84 2.80 -2.75 19.47
CA ASN A 84 2.39 -1.84 18.40
C ASN A 84 0.98 -2.18 17.93
N ASP A 85 0.02 -1.29 18.18
CA ASP A 85 -1.36 -1.46 17.72
C ASP A 85 -1.42 -1.69 16.20
N ILE A 86 -2.21 -2.69 15.80
CA ILE A 86 -2.49 -2.97 14.40
C ILE A 86 -3.48 -1.92 13.91
N THR A 87 -2.92 -0.90 13.27
CA THR A 87 -3.67 0.18 12.62
C THR A 87 -3.70 -0.01 11.11
N PHE A 88 -4.69 0.61 10.45
CA PHE A 88 -4.75 0.63 8.99
C PHE A 88 -3.50 1.25 8.38
N LYS A 89 -3.01 2.35 8.96
CA LYS A 89 -1.77 3.00 8.55
C LYS A 89 -0.58 2.03 8.64
N GLY A 90 -0.39 1.35 9.77
CA GLY A 90 0.71 0.40 9.95
C GLY A 90 0.68 -0.75 8.95
N LEU A 91 -0.51 -1.29 8.67
CA LEU A 91 -0.68 -2.35 7.68
C LEU A 91 -0.46 -1.87 6.25
N LEU A 92 -0.93 -0.67 5.91
CA LEU A 92 -0.72 -0.06 4.59
C LEU A 92 0.77 0.17 4.33
N VAL A 93 1.47 0.80 5.29
CA VAL A 93 2.92 1.03 5.25
C VAL A 93 3.69 -0.28 5.05
N LYS A 94 3.34 -1.32 5.83
CA LYS A 94 3.95 -2.64 5.69
C LYS A 94 3.68 -3.27 4.33
N LYS A 95 2.44 -3.16 3.82
CA LYS A 95 2.06 -3.70 2.51
C LYS A 95 2.76 -3.00 1.35
N VAL A 96 2.93 -1.68 1.45
CA VAL A 96 3.72 -0.91 0.50
C VAL A 96 5.16 -1.40 0.52
N GLN A 97 5.80 -1.49 1.69
CA GLN A 97 7.18 -2.03 1.79
C GLN A 97 7.32 -3.43 1.18
N ASP A 98 6.41 -4.35 1.50
CA ASP A 98 6.42 -5.72 0.96
C ASP A 98 6.23 -5.74 -0.56
N GLY A 99 5.29 -4.93 -1.08
CA GLY A 99 5.01 -4.81 -2.52
C GLY A 99 6.21 -4.27 -3.31
N PHE A 100 6.93 -3.31 -2.73
CA PHE A 100 8.16 -2.76 -3.32
C PHE A 100 9.35 -3.72 -3.23
N ASN A 101 9.50 -4.47 -2.14
CA ASN A 101 10.55 -5.50 -2.00
C ASN A 101 10.42 -6.62 -3.05
N CYS A 102 9.18 -7.06 -3.33
CA CYS A 102 8.92 -8.02 -4.41
C CYS A 102 9.25 -7.44 -5.79
N SER A 103 9.06 -6.13 -6.01
CA SER A 103 9.37 -5.47 -7.28
C SER A 103 10.88 -5.35 -7.52
N GLY A 104 11.65 -4.99 -6.47
CA GLY A 104 13.10 -4.84 -6.52
C GLY A 104 13.86 -6.16 -6.71
N GLN A 105 13.35 -7.28 -6.17
CA GLN A 105 13.97 -8.59 -6.38
C GLN A 105 13.86 -9.08 -7.83
N ILE A 106 12.80 -8.72 -8.55
CA ILE A 106 12.63 -9.13 -9.95
C ILE A 106 13.56 -8.33 -10.87
N LEU A 107 13.94 -7.09 -10.51
CA LEU A 107 14.94 -6.30 -11.25
C LEU A 107 16.35 -6.93 -11.21
N SER A 108 16.64 -7.76 -10.19
CA SER A 108 17.90 -8.49 -10.08
C SER A 108 17.89 -9.83 -10.86
N ALA A 109 16.73 -10.29 -11.33
CA ALA A 109 16.58 -11.51 -12.12
C ALA A 109 16.66 -11.16 -13.62
N ARG A 110 17.79 -11.52 -14.23
CA ARG A 110 18.18 -11.22 -15.62
C ARG A 110 17.40 -12.04 -16.64
N ASP A 111 16.08 -11.86 -16.75
CA ASP A 111 15.26 -12.47 -17.80
C ASP A 111 14.43 -11.42 -18.57
N GLN A 112 14.74 -11.27 -19.87
CA GLN A 112 14.26 -10.17 -20.72
C GLN A 112 12.78 -10.26 -21.12
N GLY A 113 12.08 -11.38 -20.85
CA GLY A 113 10.69 -11.58 -21.24
C GLY A 113 9.64 -10.94 -20.33
N THR A 114 9.96 -10.69 -19.05
CA THR A 114 9.03 -10.19 -18.02
C THR A 114 9.16 -8.68 -17.72
N VAL A 115 10.16 -8.02 -18.32
CA VAL A 115 10.58 -6.62 -18.07
C VAL A 115 9.44 -5.61 -18.23
N ARG A 116 8.56 -5.77 -19.22
CA ARG A 116 7.51 -4.78 -19.55
C ARG A 116 6.38 -4.74 -18.50
N THR A 117 6.10 -5.86 -17.84
CA THR A 117 5.07 -5.95 -16.78
C THR A 117 5.57 -5.39 -15.46
N ILE A 118 6.88 -5.54 -15.20
CA ILE A 118 7.57 -5.05 -14.00
C ILE A 118 7.70 -3.53 -14.04
N GLU A 119 8.03 -2.94 -15.20
CA GLU A 119 8.06 -1.48 -15.38
C GLU A 119 6.68 -0.83 -15.20
N ARG A 120 5.60 -1.52 -15.57
CA ARG A 120 4.22 -1.01 -15.39
C ARG A 120 3.81 -1.02 -13.91
N ARG A 121 4.13 -2.10 -13.18
CA ARG A 121 3.90 -2.18 -11.72
C ARG A 121 4.80 -1.23 -10.92
N GLY A 122 6.08 -1.08 -11.29
CA GLY A 122 6.98 -0.13 -10.65
C GLY A 122 6.49 1.32 -10.75
N ARG A 123 5.92 1.70 -11.91
CA ARG A 123 5.29 3.01 -12.11
C ARG A 123 4.02 3.21 -11.28
N GLY A 124 3.13 2.22 -11.25
CA GLY A 124 1.92 2.26 -10.40
C GLY A 124 2.25 2.33 -8.91
N ASN A 125 3.24 1.56 -8.47
CA ASN A 125 3.76 1.60 -7.10
C ASN A 125 4.31 2.98 -6.74
N LEU A 126 5.14 3.58 -7.60
CA LEU A 126 5.73 4.92 -7.37
C LEU A 126 4.65 6.02 -7.37
N CYS A 127 3.65 5.94 -8.26
CA CYS A 127 2.51 6.85 -8.26
C CYS A 127 1.64 6.71 -7.00
N PHE A 128 1.45 5.48 -6.51
CA PHE A 128 0.73 5.28 -5.25
C PHE A 128 1.54 5.80 -4.07
N LEU A 129 2.85 5.55 -4.01
CA LEU A 129 3.73 6.07 -2.96
C LEU A 129 3.74 7.60 -2.91
N SER A 130 3.84 8.25 -4.08
CA SER A 130 3.76 9.72 -4.18
C SER A 130 2.38 10.27 -3.78
N ALA A 131 1.29 9.58 -4.14
CA ALA A 131 -0.05 9.94 -3.70
C ALA A 131 -0.23 9.79 -2.17
N LEU A 132 0.36 8.76 -1.56
CA LEU A 132 0.37 8.58 -0.11
C LEU A 132 1.18 9.69 0.61
N TYR A 133 2.29 10.11 0.01
CA TYR A 133 3.09 11.22 0.52
C TYR A 133 2.30 12.53 0.49
N HIS A 134 1.61 12.80 -0.61
CA HIS A 134 0.75 13.98 -0.75
C HIS A 134 -0.40 14.02 0.27
N GLN A 135 -0.85 12.86 0.76
CA GLN A 135 -1.89 12.73 1.79
C GLN A 135 -1.32 12.72 3.22
N ASN A 136 -0.03 13.00 3.43
CA ASN A 136 0.67 12.93 4.72
C ASN A 136 0.55 11.55 5.43
N ILE A 137 0.29 10.49 4.66
CA ILE A 137 0.19 9.13 5.20
C ILE A 137 1.58 8.57 5.46
N VAL A 138 2.54 8.87 4.58
CA VAL A 138 3.95 8.46 4.68
C VAL A 138 4.86 9.68 4.80
N THR A 139 5.96 9.53 5.53
CA THR A 139 6.97 10.58 5.69
C THR A 139 7.97 10.57 4.54
N GLU A 140 8.70 11.68 4.38
CA GLU A 140 9.78 11.80 3.39
C GLU A 140 10.85 10.71 3.58
N ASP A 141 11.26 10.44 4.83
CA ASP A 141 12.21 9.36 5.15
C ASP A 141 11.72 7.99 4.68
N PHE A 142 10.43 7.69 4.87
CA PHE A 142 9.83 6.45 4.39
C PHE A 142 9.82 6.37 2.86
N MET A 143 9.47 7.47 2.20
CA MET A 143 9.45 7.55 0.74
C MET A 143 10.86 7.36 0.16
N ASN A 144 11.84 8.09 0.69
CA ASN A 144 13.25 7.99 0.29
C ASN A 144 13.80 6.58 0.50
N LYS A 145 13.57 5.96 1.67
CA LYS A 145 13.97 4.57 1.92
C LYS A 145 13.31 3.58 0.96
N THR A 146 12.03 3.78 0.64
CA THR A 146 11.30 2.91 -0.28
C THR A 146 11.81 3.04 -1.71
N ILE A 147 12.10 4.26 -2.17
CA ILE A 147 12.68 4.54 -3.49
C ILE A 147 14.11 3.97 -3.57
N LEU A 148 14.94 4.16 -2.55
CA LEU A 148 16.30 3.61 -2.49
C LEU A 148 16.28 2.08 -2.57
N LYS A 149 15.37 1.41 -1.85
CA LYS A 149 15.16 -0.04 -1.95
C LYS A 149 14.69 -0.48 -3.32
N MET A 150 13.79 0.27 -3.95
CA MET A 150 13.34 -0.01 -5.32
C MET A 150 14.49 0.06 -6.33
N CYS A 151 15.36 1.06 -6.21
CA CYS A 151 16.54 1.22 -7.07
C CYS A 151 17.67 0.23 -6.74
N GLY A 152 17.52 -0.62 -5.71
CA GLY A 152 18.58 -1.51 -5.24
C GLY A 152 19.76 -0.77 -4.58
N LEU A 153 19.59 0.52 -4.28
CA LEU A 153 20.61 1.40 -3.70
C LEU A 153 20.67 1.31 -2.16
N ASP A 154 19.81 0.49 -1.55
CA ASP A 154 19.86 0.13 -0.12
C ASP A 154 21.21 -0.52 0.27
N ARG A 155 22.01 -0.95 -0.73
CA ARG A 155 23.40 -1.39 -0.57
C ARG A 155 24.40 -0.24 -0.76
N MET A 156 24.35 0.76 0.10
CA MET A 156 25.58 1.48 0.44
C MET A 156 25.65 1.71 1.94
N PRO A 157 26.53 0.99 2.67
CA PRO A 157 27.01 1.53 3.92
C PRO A 157 27.81 2.78 3.56
N PHE A 158 27.26 3.96 3.79
CA PHE A 158 28.09 5.14 3.98
C PHE A 158 28.84 4.94 5.31
N GLY A 159 29.90 4.13 5.26
CA GLY A 159 30.94 4.15 6.27
C GLY A 159 31.88 5.31 5.95
N PRO A 160 32.09 6.28 6.86
CA PRO A 160 33.19 7.22 6.71
C PRO A 160 34.46 6.45 7.06
N GLY A 161 35.29 6.11 6.07
CA GLY A 161 36.54 5.42 6.36
C GLY A 161 37.31 4.97 5.13
N ALA A 162 38.15 5.86 4.61
CA ALA A 162 39.56 5.61 4.28
C ALA A 162 40.12 6.80 3.51
N SER A 163 40.46 7.86 4.24
CA SER A 163 41.60 8.69 3.86
C SER A 163 42.86 8.05 4.46
N SER A 164 44.02 8.37 3.88
CA SER A 164 45.39 7.99 4.25
C SER A 164 45.81 6.54 3.94
N SER A 165 46.49 6.36 2.81
CA SER A 165 47.96 6.37 2.79
C SER A 165 48.48 6.80 1.42
#